data_AF-A0A699SP13-F1
#
_entry.id   AF-A0A699SP13-F1
#
_cell.length_a   1.000
_cell.length_b   1.000
_cell.length_c   1.000
_cell.angle_alpha   90.00
_cell.angle_beta   90.00
_cell.angle_gamma   90.00
#
_symmetry.space_group_name_H-M   'P 1'
#
loop_
_entity.id
_entity.type
_entity.pdbx_description
1 polymer ?
#
loop_
_entity_poly.entity_id
_entity_poly.type
_entity_poly.pdbx_seq_one_letter_code
_entity_poly.pdbx_strand_id
1 'polypeptide(L)'
;MFDFDVILGMDWLASHRATNDCYARTVIFGNVRQPEFVYHGSLPLNPNIENLSVVRKFADVFLDELPGLPPAREIEFGIELIPGAEPISKAPYRMAPVELKELKEQLHEMLENGFIRPSILPWGAPVLFVKKKDGSMCLCIDYRELN
;
A
#
# COMPACT_ATOMS: atom_id res chain seq x y z
N MET A 1 -11.18 -25.24 -17.71
CA MET A 1 -10.87 -25.78 -16.37
C MET A 1 -10.46 -24.58 -15.54
N PHE A 2 -11.16 -24.29 -14.45
CA PHE A 2 -10.89 -23.10 -13.64
C PHE A 2 -9.66 -23.39 -12.77
N ASP A 3 -8.56 -22.69 -13.01
CA ASP A 3 -7.42 -22.67 -12.10
C ASP A 3 -7.73 -21.69 -10.97
N PHE A 4 -7.57 -22.15 -9.72
CA PHE A 4 -7.68 -21.32 -8.53
C PHE A 4 -6.29 -21.21 -7.91
N ASP A 5 -5.88 -19.99 -7.59
CA ASP A 5 -4.67 -19.77 -6.80
C ASP A 5 -4.98 -20.10 -5.34
N VAL A 6 -4.26 -21.09 -4.79
CA VAL A 6 -4.39 -21.52 -3.39
C VAL A 6 -3.16 -21.07 -2.63
N ILE A 7 -3.35 -20.28 -1.58
CA ILE A 7 -2.29 -20.00 -0.61
C ILE A 7 -2.28 -21.15 0.40
N LEU A 8 -1.21 -21.93 0.39
CA LEU A 8 -1.02 -23.04 1.31
C LEU A 8 -0.22 -22.58 2.52
N GLY A 9 -0.81 -22.75 3.71
CA GLY A 9 -0.17 -22.44 4.98
C GLY A 9 1.02 -23.34 5.29
N MET A 10 1.93 -22.87 6.14
CA MET A 10 3.12 -23.63 6.55
C MET A 10 2.78 -24.92 7.29
N ASP A 11 1.70 -24.92 8.07
CA ASP A 11 1.14 -26.08 8.75
C ASP A 11 0.69 -27.17 7.77
N TRP A 12 -0.03 -26.77 6.72
CA TRP A 12 -0.49 -27.67 5.66
C TRP A 12 0.69 -28.23 4.84
N LEU A 13 1.67 -27.39 4.51
CA LEU A 13 2.88 -27.83 3.81
C LEU A 13 3.69 -28.83 4.64
N ALA A 14 3.80 -28.61 5.95
CA ALA A 14 4.49 -29.50 6.87
C ALA A 14 3.81 -30.86 6.99
N SER A 15 2.48 -30.90 7.09
CA SER A 15 1.73 -32.17 7.20
C SER A 15 1.85 -33.04 5.94
N HIS A 16 2.06 -32.42 4.77
CA HIS A 16 2.23 -33.11 3.49
C HIS A 16 3.69 -33.27 3.06
N ARG A 17 4.65 -32.99 3.96
CA ARG A 17 6.10 -33.09 3.70
C ARG A 17 6.52 -32.35 2.43
N ALA A 18 5.96 -31.17 2.22
CA ALA A 18 6.24 -30.36 1.05
C ALA A 18 7.69 -29.84 1.08
N THR A 19 8.40 -29.97 -0.03
CA THR A 19 9.74 -29.41 -0.27
C THR A 19 9.64 -28.41 -1.41
N ASN A 20 9.99 -27.15 -1.14
CA ASN A 20 10.01 -26.09 -2.16
C ASN A 20 11.42 -25.94 -2.73
N ASP A 21 11.59 -26.24 -4.02
CA ASP A 21 12.80 -25.95 -4.78
C ASP A 21 12.58 -24.68 -5.60
N CYS A 22 13.01 -23.55 -5.04
CA CYS A 22 12.89 -22.25 -5.68
C CYS A 22 13.71 -22.14 -6.99
N TYR A 23 14.81 -22.89 -7.11
CA TYR A 23 15.68 -22.85 -8.28
C TYR A 23 15.02 -23.58 -9.46
N ALA A 24 14.54 -24.79 -9.23
CA ALA A 24 13.82 -25.58 -10.22
C ALA A 24 12.35 -25.13 -10.39
N ARG A 25 11.86 -24.24 -9.52
CA ARG A 25 10.47 -23.78 -9.45
C ARG A 25 9.50 -24.95 -9.26
N THR A 26 9.81 -25.85 -8.34
CA THR A 26 8.97 -27.00 -8.06
C THR A 26 8.57 -27.07 -6.60
N VAL A 27 7.37 -27.61 -6.35
CA VAL A 27 6.93 -28.02 -5.02
C VAL A 27 6.74 -29.53 -5.05
N ILE A 28 7.53 -30.23 -4.26
CA ILE A 28 7.55 -31.68 -4.17
C ILE A 28 6.80 -32.09 -2.90
N PHE A 29 5.82 -32.98 -3.01
CA PHE A 29 5.10 -33.54 -1.86
C PHE A 29 5.55 -34.98 -1.61
N GLY A 30 5.74 -35.33 -0.34
CA GLY A 30 6.25 -36.63 0.07
C GLY A 30 7.78 -36.70 0.17
N ASN A 31 8.37 -37.86 -0.15
CA ASN A 31 9.82 -38.06 -0.04
C ASN A 31 10.54 -37.54 -1.28
N VAL A 32 11.56 -36.69 -1.11
CA VAL A 32 12.34 -36.14 -2.23
C VAL A 32 12.97 -37.21 -3.13
N ARG A 33 13.28 -38.41 -2.59
CA ARG A 33 13.84 -39.53 -3.38
C ARG A 33 12.78 -40.33 -4.15
N GLN A 34 11.53 -40.26 -3.72
CA GLN A 34 10.37 -40.93 -4.32
C GLN A 34 9.14 -40.03 -4.11
N PRO A 35 9.01 -38.98 -4.93
CA PRO A 35 7.97 -37.98 -4.73
C PRO A 35 6.60 -38.58 -5.06
N GLU A 36 5.61 -38.27 -4.22
CA GLU A 36 4.22 -38.66 -4.47
C GLU A 36 3.60 -37.75 -5.53
N PHE A 37 3.91 -36.46 -5.46
CA PHE A 37 3.45 -35.45 -6.39
C PHE A 37 4.50 -34.35 -6.58
N VAL A 38 4.63 -33.84 -7.80
CA VAL A 38 5.51 -32.70 -8.11
C VAL A 38 4.69 -31.66 -8.85
N TYR A 39 4.55 -30.49 -8.24
CA TYR A 39 3.99 -29.31 -8.89
C TYR A 39 5.12 -28.51 -9.53
N HIS A 40 4.94 -28.13 -10.80
CA HIS A 40 5.84 -27.24 -11.50
C HIS A 40 5.23 -25.85 -11.54
N GLY A 41 5.92 -24.88 -10.94
CA GLY A 41 5.55 -23.48 -11.04
C GLY A 41 5.58 -23.04 -12.50
N SER A 42 4.49 -22.41 -12.93
CA SER A 42 4.46 -21.69 -14.19
C SER A 42 5.46 -20.53 -14.14
N LEU A 43 6.08 -20.19 -15.28
CA LEU A 43 6.64 -18.85 -15.46
C LEU A 43 5.56 -17.84 -15.07
N PRO A 44 5.91 -16.63 -14.58
CA PRO A 44 4.95 -15.56 -14.70
C PRO A 44 4.67 -15.47 -16.20
N LEU A 45 3.52 -16.00 -16.62
CA LEU A 45 2.79 -15.35 -17.67
C LEU A 45 2.80 -13.86 -17.26
N ASN A 46 2.87 -12.96 -18.21
CA ASN A 46 2.15 -11.72 -17.99
C ASN A 46 0.68 -12.09 -18.22
N PRO A 47 -0.07 -12.77 -17.30
CA PRO A 47 -1.50 -12.73 -17.48
C PRO A 47 -1.82 -11.26 -17.28
N ASN A 48 -2.41 -10.64 -18.29
CA ASN A 48 -3.01 -9.34 -18.09
C ASN A 48 -3.89 -9.47 -16.84
N ILE A 49 -3.47 -8.89 -15.71
CA ILE A 49 -4.04 -9.14 -14.37
C ILE A 49 -5.53 -8.77 -14.36
N GLU A 50 -5.91 -7.82 -15.22
CA GLU A 50 -7.26 -7.41 -15.57
C GLU A 50 -8.18 -8.57 -16.05
N ASN A 51 -7.59 -9.68 -16.53
CA ASN A 51 -8.34 -10.85 -16.97
C ASN A 51 -8.62 -11.87 -15.85
N LEU A 52 -8.04 -11.68 -14.66
CA LEU A 52 -8.33 -12.53 -13.51
C LEU A 52 -9.78 -12.30 -13.06
N SER A 53 -10.51 -13.40 -12.84
CA SER A 53 -11.93 -13.35 -12.45
C SER A 53 -12.17 -12.55 -11.18
N VAL A 54 -11.23 -12.59 -10.24
CA VAL A 54 -11.27 -11.82 -8.98
C VAL A 54 -11.11 -10.32 -9.22
N VAL A 55 -10.19 -9.91 -10.09
CA VAL A 55 -9.96 -8.49 -10.41
C VAL A 55 -11.18 -7.89 -11.10
N ARG A 56 -11.77 -8.63 -12.06
CA ARG A 56 -13.02 -8.21 -12.72
C ARG A 56 -14.20 -8.15 -11.77
N LYS A 57 -14.29 -9.09 -10.83
CA LYS A 57 -15.38 -9.15 -9.84
C LYS A 57 -15.33 -7.98 -8.86
N PHE A 58 -14.13 -7.48 -8.56
CA PHE A 58 -13.90 -6.40 -7.61
C PHE A 58 -13.18 -5.21 -8.26
N ALA A 59 -13.58 -4.86 -9.49
CA ALA A 59 -12.92 -3.81 -10.27
C ALA A 59 -13.00 -2.43 -9.59
N ASP A 60 -14.00 -2.22 -8.74
CA ASP A 60 -14.18 -1.06 -7.86
C ASP A 60 -13.15 -0.97 -6.73
N VAL A 61 -12.54 -2.11 -6.35
CA VAL A 61 -11.48 -2.18 -5.33
C VAL A 61 -10.09 -2.02 -5.96
N PHE A 62 -9.91 -2.50 -7.19
CA PHE A 62 -8.64 -2.49 -7.92
C PHE A 62 -8.55 -1.30 -8.90
N LEU A 63 -8.82 -0.09 -8.42
CA LEU A 63 -8.67 1.13 -9.22
C LEU A 63 -7.21 1.61 -9.20
N ASP A 64 -6.74 2.18 -10.32
CA ASP A 64 -5.42 2.81 -10.41
C ASP A 64 -5.32 4.07 -9.53
N GLU A 65 -6.46 4.75 -9.32
CA GLU A 65 -6.59 5.93 -8.49
C GLU A 65 -7.72 5.76 -7.47
N LEU A 66 -7.55 6.31 -6.28
CA LEU A 66 -8.56 6.24 -5.23
C LEU A 66 -9.70 7.23 -5.50
N PRO A 67 -10.98 6.82 -5.40
CA PRO A 67 -12.13 7.68 -5.71
C PRO A 67 -12.41 8.76 -4.64
N GLY A 68 -11.49 8.98 -3.71
CA GLY A 68 -11.65 9.87 -2.56
C GLY A 68 -11.81 9.13 -1.23
N LEU A 69 -12.38 9.81 -0.23
CA LEU A 69 -12.60 9.24 1.10
C LEU A 69 -13.65 8.13 1.08
N PRO A 70 -13.48 7.06 1.89
CA PRO A 70 -14.52 6.04 2.03
C PRO A 70 -15.78 6.63 2.69
N PRO A 71 -16.94 5.96 2.55
CA PRO A 71 -18.14 6.33 3.29
C PRO A 71 -17.90 6.41 4.80
N ALA A 72 -18.64 7.28 5.48
CA ALA A 72 -18.59 7.39 6.93
C ALA A 72 -18.86 6.02 7.59
N ARG A 73 -18.09 5.71 8.63
CA ARG A 73 -18.19 4.47 9.40
C ARG A 73 -18.57 4.80 10.84
N GLU A 74 -19.12 3.84 11.56
CA GLU A 74 -19.48 4.01 12.99
C GLU A 74 -18.26 4.23 13.90
N ILE A 75 -17.08 3.76 13.46
CA ILE A 75 -15.82 3.90 14.19
C ILE A 75 -15.04 5.06 13.59
N GLU A 76 -14.82 6.10 14.39
CA GLU A 76 -13.92 7.20 14.07
C GLU A 76 -12.49 6.90 14.54
N PHE A 77 -11.50 7.24 13.72
CA PHE A 77 -10.10 7.15 14.12
C PHE A 77 -9.70 8.43 14.85
N GLY A 78 -9.52 8.34 16.17
CA GLY A 78 -9.00 9.43 17.00
C GLY A 78 -7.48 9.36 17.18
N ILE A 79 -6.83 10.51 17.21
CA ILE A 79 -5.42 10.64 17.65
C ILE A 79 -5.45 11.03 19.12
N GLU A 80 -5.12 10.09 20.01
CA GLU A 80 -5.02 10.35 21.44
C GLU A 80 -3.70 11.04 21.77
N LEU A 81 -3.76 12.18 22.45
CA LEU A 81 -2.57 12.91 22.90
C LEU A 81 -2.24 12.57 24.36
N ILE A 82 -0.96 12.65 24.72
CA ILE A 82 -0.55 12.56 26.12
C ILE A 82 -1.16 13.71 26.93
N PRO A 83 -1.54 13.49 28.21
CA PRO A 83 -2.09 14.55 29.05
C PRO A 83 -1.15 15.75 29.14
N GLY A 84 -1.67 16.95 28.89
CA GLY A 84 -0.90 18.20 28.91
C GLY A 84 -0.15 18.54 27.63
N ALA A 85 -0.34 17.78 26.54
CA ALA A 85 0.21 18.15 25.24
C ALA A 85 -0.30 19.53 24.76
N GLU A 86 0.62 20.40 24.39
CA GLU A 86 0.32 21.72 23.82
C GLU A 86 0.39 21.70 22.28
N PRO A 87 -0.33 22.59 21.59
CA PRO A 87 -0.27 22.68 20.13
C PRO A 87 1.13 22.99 19.59
N ILE A 88 1.49 22.26 18.54
CA ILE A 88 2.78 22.42 17.85
C ILE A 88 2.54 23.12 16.53
N SER A 89 3.15 24.29 16.33
CA SER A 89 3.04 25.06 15.09
C SER A 89 4.42 25.45 14.56
N LYS A 90 4.92 24.66 13.61
CA LYS A 90 6.20 24.90 12.93
C LYS A 90 6.02 25.62 11.61
N ALA A 91 6.92 26.57 11.34
CA ALA A 91 6.99 27.22 10.05
C ALA A 91 7.33 26.20 8.94
N PRO A 92 6.74 26.32 7.73
CA PRO A 92 7.12 25.50 6.59
C PRO A 92 8.61 25.63 6.26
N TYR A 93 9.22 24.55 5.75
CA TYR A 93 10.58 24.62 5.24
C TYR A 93 10.67 25.51 4.00
N ARG A 94 11.86 26.07 3.77
CA ARG A 94 12.12 26.83 2.54
C ARG A 94 12.07 25.89 1.34
N MET A 95 11.30 26.27 0.34
CA MET A 95 11.10 25.51 -0.89
C MET A 95 11.61 26.28 -2.11
N ALA A 96 12.19 25.56 -3.06
CA ALA A 96 12.49 26.09 -4.38
C ALA A 96 11.19 26.35 -5.17
N PRO A 97 11.21 27.19 -6.22
CA PRO A 97 10.01 27.46 -7.03
C PRO A 97 9.35 26.21 -7.62
N VAL A 98 10.15 25.20 -7.98
CA VAL A 98 9.66 23.91 -8.51
C VAL A 98 8.90 23.13 -7.43
N GLU A 99 9.45 23.05 -6.22
CA GLU A 99 8.80 22.37 -5.08
C GLU A 99 7.52 23.10 -4.66
N LEU A 100 7.51 24.44 -4.69
CA LEU A 100 6.32 25.21 -4.37
C LEU A 100 5.20 25.01 -5.41
N LYS A 101 5.56 24.83 -6.68
CA LYS A 101 4.59 24.50 -7.74
C LYS A 101 3.99 23.11 -7.48
N GLU A 102 4.85 22.12 -7.26
CA GLU A 102 4.44 20.74 -6.95
C GLU A 102 3.55 20.68 -5.70
N LEU A 103 3.89 21.43 -4.66
CA LEU A 103 3.09 21.52 -3.43
C LEU A 103 1.67 21.98 -3.71
N LYS A 104 1.51 23.01 -4.56
CA LYS A 104 0.18 23.50 -4.92
C LYS A 104 -0.60 22.45 -5.69
N GLU A 105 0.02 21.81 -6.68
CA GLU A 105 -0.61 20.78 -7.51
C GLU A 105 -1.12 19.61 -6.65
N GLN A 106 -0.27 19.03 -5.79
CA GLN A 106 -0.70 17.93 -4.90
C GLN A 106 -1.74 18.36 -3.86
N LEU A 107 -1.63 19.58 -3.30
CA LEU A 107 -2.66 20.10 -2.37
C LEU A 107 -4.01 20.27 -3.07
N HIS A 108 -4.03 20.73 -4.32
CA HIS A 108 -5.26 20.90 -5.08
C HIS A 108 -5.91 19.54 -5.36
N GLU A 109 -5.14 18.55 -5.80
CA GLU A 109 -5.63 17.19 -6.01
C GLU A 109 -6.19 16.57 -4.71
N MET A 110 -5.48 16.70 -3.58
CA MET A 110 -5.97 16.20 -2.29
C MET A 110 -7.23 16.92 -1.79
N LEU A 111 -7.41 18.20 -2.14
CA LEU A 111 -8.63 18.97 -1.83
C LEU A 111 -9.79 18.51 -2.71
N GLU A 112 -9.56 18.33 -4.00
CA GLU A 112 -10.58 17.85 -4.96
C GLU A 112 -11.04 16.43 -4.64
N ASN A 113 -10.11 15.56 -4.25
CA ASN A 113 -10.40 14.19 -3.79
C ASN A 113 -11.02 14.14 -2.38
N GLY A 114 -11.07 15.28 -1.67
CA GLY A 114 -11.64 15.38 -0.33
C GLY A 114 -10.78 14.77 0.78
N PHE A 115 -9.52 14.41 0.51
CA PHE A 115 -8.60 13.85 1.51
C PHE A 115 -8.22 14.87 2.59
N ILE A 116 -8.18 16.15 2.24
CA ILE A 116 -7.85 17.25 3.16
C ILE A 116 -8.89 18.38 3.06
N ARG A 117 -8.89 19.27 4.05
CA ARG A 117 -9.68 20.50 4.06
C ARG A 117 -8.90 21.64 4.70
N PRO A 118 -9.17 22.91 4.36
CA PRO A 118 -8.62 24.04 5.08
C PRO A 118 -8.96 23.97 6.57
N SER A 119 -8.00 24.37 7.41
CA SER A 119 -8.11 24.32 8.86
C SER A 119 -7.52 25.57 9.48
N ILE A 120 -8.04 25.94 10.65
CA ILE A 120 -7.57 27.06 11.48
C ILE A 120 -7.07 26.58 12.86
N LEU A 121 -6.70 25.31 12.95
CA LEU A 121 -6.19 24.73 14.19
C LEU A 121 -4.85 25.37 14.58
N PRO A 122 -4.54 25.46 15.89
CA PRO A 122 -3.24 25.94 16.38
C PRO A 122 -2.09 24.95 16.12
N TRP A 123 -2.37 23.83 15.45
CA TRP A 123 -1.43 22.79 15.09
C TRP A 123 -0.98 22.96 13.64
N GLY A 124 0.33 22.86 13.40
CA GLY A 124 0.95 22.96 12.09
C GLY A 124 2.26 22.19 12.04
N ALA A 125 2.33 21.20 11.15
CA ALA A 125 3.55 20.45 10.84
C ALA A 125 4.11 20.90 9.49
N PRO A 126 5.44 20.99 9.32
CA PRO A 126 6.02 21.38 8.05
C PRO A 126 5.95 20.21 7.07
N VAL A 127 5.98 20.56 5.78
CA VAL A 127 5.99 19.61 4.67
C VAL A 127 7.39 19.57 4.04
N LEU A 128 7.80 18.39 3.60
CA LEU A 128 9.02 18.15 2.83
C LEU A 128 8.74 17.24 1.63
N PHE A 129 9.57 17.31 0.61
CA PHE A 129 9.48 16.45 -0.56
C PHE A 129 10.53 15.35 -0.54
N VAL A 130 10.11 14.14 -0.91
CA VAL A 130 10.99 13.00 -1.15
C VAL A 130 10.93 12.63 -2.62
N LYS A 131 12.10 12.45 -3.25
CA LYS A 131 12.16 11.98 -4.63
C LYS A 131 11.92 10.47 -4.68
N LYS A 132 10.93 10.06 -5.47
CA LYS A 132 10.68 8.66 -5.81
C LYS A 132 11.70 8.19 -6.85
N LYS A 133 11.78 6.87 -7.05
CA LYS A 133 12.71 6.23 -8.01
C LYS A 133 12.48 6.68 -9.46
N ASP A 134 11.24 6.99 -9.81
CA ASP A 134 10.83 7.50 -11.12
C ASP A 134 11.13 9.00 -11.33
N GLY A 135 11.67 9.68 -10.31
CA GLY A 135 11.98 11.11 -10.34
C GLY A 135 10.83 12.02 -9.90
N SER A 136 9.63 11.49 -9.67
CA SER A 136 8.51 12.27 -9.11
C SER A 136 8.76 12.65 -7.65
N MET A 137 8.04 13.65 -7.16
CA MET A 137 8.13 14.11 -5.77
C MET A 137 6.94 13.59 -4.97
N CYS A 138 7.18 13.10 -3.76
CA CYS A 138 6.16 12.71 -2.80
C CYS A 138 6.08 13.76 -1.69
N LEU A 139 4.92 14.35 -1.48
CA LEU A 139 4.66 15.20 -0.33
C LEU A 139 4.71 14.35 0.95
N CYS A 140 5.50 14.79 1.94
CA CYS A 140 5.61 14.14 3.24
C CYS A 140 5.43 15.18 4.34
N ILE A 141 4.52 14.91 5.28
CA ILE A 141 4.29 15.76 6.45
C ILE A 141 5.20 15.29 7.59
N ASP A 142 5.95 16.21 8.17
CA ASP A 142 6.88 15.92 9.24
C ASP A 142 6.18 15.92 10.61
N TYR A 143 5.57 14.78 10.96
CA TYR A 143 4.89 14.58 12.25
C TYR A 143 5.82 14.24 13.42
N ARG A 144 7.16 14.36 13.27
CA ARG A 144 8.11 13.95 14.33
C ARG A 144 7.94 14.65 15.67
N GLU A 145 7.35 15.84 15.70
CA GLU A 145 7.05 16.51 16.98
C GLU A 145 5.68 16.17 17.54
N LEU A 146 4.75 15.74 16.68
CA LEU A 146 3.43 15.29 17.11
C LEU A 146 3.48 13.88 17.72
N ASN A 147 4.30 13.01 17.14
CA ASN A 147 4.48 11.61 17.54
C ASN A 147 5.51 11.46 18.67
#